data_AF-A0A7C7VYB3-F1
#
_entry.id   AF-A0A7C7VYB3-F1
#
_cell.length_a   1.000
_cell.length_b   1.000
_cell.length_c   1.000
_cell.angle_alpha   90.00
_cell.angle_beta   90.00
_cell.angle_gamma   90.00
#
_symmetry.space_group_name_H-M   'P 1'
#
loop_
_entity.id
_entity.type
_entity.pdbx_description
1 polymer ?
#
loop_
_entity_poly.entity_id
_entity_poly.type
_entity_poly.pdbx_seq_one_letter_code
_entity_poly.pdbx_strand_id
1 'polypeptide(L)'
;MEKRYTMMRIARTLLKVSAWLFLIGGVLSAFSTLVAGFAVRRVLPGEYGRMLPMGGAVGGILTSLIILVVTLLYFFSLYGFAELFDAILAIEERTREMARRLPGQ
;
A
#
# COMPACT_ATOMS: atom_id res chain seq x y z
N MET A 1 32.08 3.72 0.55
CA MET A 1 30.72 3.17 0.37
C MET A 1 30.40 3.20 -1.10
N GLU A 2 30.15 2.05 -1.74
CA GLU A 2 29.81 1.98 -3.17
C GLU A 2 28.50 2.73 -3.45
N LYS A 3 28.45 3.51 -4.54
CA LYS A 3 27.26 4.28 -4.94
C LYS A 3 26.00 3.42 -5.08
N ARG A 4 26.13 2.13 -5.42
CA ARG A 4 25.02 1.16 -5.52
C ARG A 4 24.29 0.94 -4.19
N TYR A 5 25.00 0.94 -3.07
CA TYR A 5 24.39 0.76 -1.74
C TYR A 5 23.51 1.93 -1.32
N THR A 6 23.99 3.15 -1.60
CA THR A 6 23.23 4.36 -1.33
C THR A 6 21.94 4.36 -2.13
N MET A 7 22.00 3.94 -3.41
CA MET A 7 20.84 3.84 -4.28
C MET A 7 19.79 2.85 -3.76
N MET A 8 20.21 1.65 -3.34
CA MET A 8 19.30 0.64 -2.78
C MET A 8 18.67 1.09 -1.46
N ARG A 9 19.44 1.76 -0.60
CA ARG A 9 18.93 2.26 0.69
C ARG A 9 17.88 3.36 0.48
N ILE A 10 18.09 4.25 -0.50
CA ILE A 10 17.10 5.26 -0.90
C ILE A 10 15.86 4.59 -1.51
N ALA A 11 16.03 3.64 -2.43
CA ALA A 11 14.93 2.94 -3.08
C ALA A 11 14.03 2.21 -2.07
N ARG A 12 14.63 1.52 -1.09
CA ARG A 12 13.91 0.89 0.03
C ARG A 12 13.07 1.89 0.81
N THR A 13 13.66 3.01 1.23
CA THR A 13 12.93 4.05 1.98
C THR A 13 11.80 4.64 1.15
N LEU A 14 12.04 4.93 -0.13
CA LEU A 14 11.02 5.44 -1.03
C LEU A 14 9.85 4.46 -1.22
N LEU A 15 10.13 3.16 -1.36
CA LEU A 15 9.10 2.13 -1.45
C LEU A 15 8.28 1.98 -0.16
N LYS A 16 8.91 2.06 1.02
CA LYS A 16 8.17 2.04 2.29
C LYS A 16 7.28 3.27 2.43
N VAL A 17 7.83 4.45 2.15
CA VAL A 17 7.08 5.71 2.22
C VAL A 17 5.91 5.69 1.24
N SER A 18 6.13 5.25 -0.02
CA SER A 18 5.06 5.15 -0.99
C SER A 18 3.99 4.15 -0.56
N ALA A 19 4.37 2.97 -0.02
CA ALA A 19 3.42 2.01 0.51
C ALA A 19 2.49 2.65 1.57
N TRP A 20 3.06 3.36 2.54
CA TRP A 20 2.27 4.06 3.56
C TRP A 20 1.37 5.16 2.97
N LEU A 21 1.87 5.93 1.98
CA LEU A 21 1.05 6.92 1.30
C LEU A 21 -0.15 6.29 0.58
N PHE A 22 0.05 5.17 -0.12
CA PHE A 22 -1.03 4.42 -0.76
C PHE A 22 -2.01 3.82 0.24
N LEU A 23 -1.53 3.34 1.39
CA LEU A 23 -2.41 2.84 2.46
C LEU A 23 -3.31 3.95 3.00
N ILE A 24 -2.72 5.09 3.36
CA ILE A 24 -3.49 6.24 3.87
C ILE A 24 -4.48 6.72 2.82
N GLY A 25 -4.04 6.91 1.57
CA GLY A 25 -4.89 7.34 0.46
C GLY A 25 -6.03 6.36 0.16
N GLY A 26 -5.76 5.05 0.18
CA GLY A 26 -6.76 4.01 -0.06
C GLY A 26 -7.77 3.90 1.08
N VAL A 27 -7.34 4.04 2.34
CA VAL A 27 -8.24 4.10 3.49
C VAL A 27 -9.15 5.34 3.41
N LEU A 28 -8.59 6.52 3.13
CA LEU A 28 -9.37 7.75 2.95
C LEU A 28 -10.36 7.62 1.78
N SER A 29 -9.95 6.97 0.69
CA SER A 29 -10.82 6.71 -0.47
C SER A 29 -11.98 5.78 -0.08
N ALA A 30 -11.71 4.71 0.67
CA ALA A 30 -12.76 3.80 1.15
C ALA A 30 -13.79 4.52 2.03
N PHE A 31 -13.34 5.38 2.95
CA PHE A 31 -14.24 6.20 3.76
C PHE A 31 -15.03 7.20 2.91
N SER A 32 -14.39 7.85 1.95
CA SER A 32 -15.06 8.79 1.04
C SER A 32 -16.15 8.11 0.23
N THR A 33 -15.88 6.92 -0.30
CA THR A 33 -16.86 6.09 -1.03
C THR A 33 -18.00 5.64 -0.12
N LEU A 34 -17.70 5.26 1.11
CA LEU A 34 -18.72 4.87 2.09
C LEU A 34 -19.68 6.03 2.38
N VAL A 35 -19.13 7.22 2.70
CA VAL A 35 -19.91 8.43 2.97
C VAL A 35 -20.74 8.83 1.74
N ALA A 36 -20.14 8.79 0.55
CA ALA A 36 -20.86 9.08 -0.70
C ALA A 36 -22.03 8.12 -0.91
N GLY A 37 -21.86 6.82 -0.66
CA GLY A 37 -22.93 5.82 -0.76
C GLY A 37 -24.11 6.09 0.16
N PHE A 38 -23.87 6.63 1.36
CA PHE A 38 -24.96 7.06 2.27
C PHE A 38 -25.56 8.42 1.89
N ALA A 39 -24.75 9.36 1.38
CA ALA A 39 -25.19 10.70 1.01
C ALA A 39 -26.10 10.69 -0.23
N VAL A 40 -25.79 9.87 -1.24
CA VAL A 40 -26.60 9.74 -2.47
C VAL A 40 -28.05 9.37 -2.15
N ARG A 41 -28.28 8.50 -1.16
CA ARG A 41 -29.62 8.11 -0.70
C ARG A 41 -30.44 9.27 -0.11
N ARG A 42 -29.78 10.31 0.42
CA ARG A 42 -30.44 11.48 1.02
C ARG A 42 -30.74 12.59 0.01
N VAL A 43 -29.92 12.73 -1.03
CA VAL A 43 -30.02 13.82 -2.02
C VAL A 43 -30.96 13.47 -3.18
N LEU A 44 -31.10 12.18 -3.52
CA LEU A 44 -32.01 11.70 -4.57
C LEU A 44 -33.13 10.83 -3.98
N PRO A 45 -34.14 11.42 -3.30
CA PRO A 45 -35.30 10.67 -2.85
C PRO A 45 -36.19 10.33 -4.06
N GLY A 46 -36.36 9.04 -4.38
CA GLY A 46 -37.31 8.58 -5.41
C GLY A 46 -36.82 7.40 -6.26
N GLU A 47 -37.55 7.10 -7.35
CA GLU A 47 -37.28 5.98 -8.27
C GLU A 47 -35.87 6.01 -8.89
N TYR A 48 -35.29 7.19 -9.09
CA TYR A 48 -33.91 7.36 -9.58
C TYR A 48 -32.84 6.80 -8.64
N GLY A 49 -33.04 6.86 -7.31
CA GLY A 49 -32.12 6.24 -6.34
C GLY A 49 -32.32 4.72 -6.20
N ARG A 50 -33.47 4.20 -6.63
CA ARG A 50 -33.82 2.76 -6.63
C ARG A 50 -33.39 2.04 -7.91
N MET A 51 -33.30 2.76 -9.04
CA MET A 51 -32.88 2.23 -10.34
C MET A 51 -31.37 1.99 -10.47
N LEU A 52 -30.55 2.50 -9.54
CA LEU A 52 -29.13 2.16 -9.50
C LEU A 52 -28.93 0.89 -8.65
N PRO A 53 -28.74 -0.30 -9.26
CA PRO A 53 -28.55 -1.56 -8.53
C PRO A 53 -27.35 -1.55 -7.56
N MET A 54 -26.43 -0.59 -7.73
CA MET A 54 -25.28 -0.35 -6.85
C MET A 54 -25.21 1.08 -6.27
N GLY A 55 -26.21 1.94 -6.49
CA GLY A 55 -26.11 3.39 -6.19
C GLY A 55 -26.52 3.81 -4.78
N GLY A 56 -26.75 2.85 -3.89
CA GLY A 56 -27.19 3.13 -2.51
C GLY A 56 -26.17 2.72 -1.45
N ALA A 57 -26.59 2.75 -0.19
CA ALA A 57 -25.78 2.38 0.96
C ALA A 57 -25.12 0.98 0.82
N VAL A 58 -25.84 0.00 0.27
CA VAL A 58 -25.31 -1.36 0.07
C VAL A 58 -24.14 -1.38 -0.92
N GLY A 59 -24.25 -0.66 -2.04
CA GLY A 59 -23.17 -0.54 -3.01
C GLY A 59 -21.98 0.24 -2.44
N GLY A 60 -22.22 1.34 -1.74
CA GLY A 60 -21.18 2.08 -1.04
C GLY A 60 -20.39 1.23 -0.02
N ILE A 61 -21.09 0.39 0.76
CA ILE A 61 -20.47 -0.55 1.70
C ILE A 61 -19.63 -1.58 0.94
N LEU A 62 -20.20 -2.26 -0.05
CA LEU A 62 -19.48 -3.29 -0.82
C LEU A 62 -18.24 -2.72 -1.53
N THR A 63 -18.38 -1.58 -2.21
CA THR A 63 -17.26 -0.92 -2.88
C THR A 63 -16.20 -0.47 -1.88
N SER A 64 -16.58 0.08 -0.73
CA SER A 64 -15.61 0.49 0.31
C SER A 64 -14.81 -0.72 0.84
N LEU A 65 -15.46 -1.87 1.04
CA LEU A 65 -14.81 -3.11 1.47
C LEU A 65 -13.84 -3.62 0.41
N ILE A 66 -14.24 -3.62 -0.87
CA ILE A 66 -13.37 -4.01 -1.98
C ILE A 66 -12.14 -3.09 -2.03
N ILE A 67 -12.34 -1.77 -1.92
CA ILE A 67 -11.25 -0.79 -1.90
C ILE A 67 -10.28 -1.09 -0.74
N LEU A 68 -10.79 -1.38 0.47
CA LEU A 68 -9.94 -1.72 1.62
C LEU A 68 -9.13 -2.98 1.37
N VAL A 69 -9.75 -4.04 0.86
CA VAL A 69 -9.05 -5.30 0.56
C VAL A 69 -7.96 -5.09 -0.49
N VAL A 70 -8.29 -4.42 -1.60
CA VAL A 70 -7.32 -4.12 -2.67
C VAL A 70 -6.19 -3.23 -2.15
N THR A 71 -6.51 -2.21 -1.34
CA THR A 71 -5.52 -1.32 -0.72
C THR A 71 -4.57 -2.09 0.18
N LEU A 72 -5.08 -3.00 1.02
CA LEU A 72 -4.28 -3.83 1.90
C LEU A 72 -3.36 -4.78 1.10
N LEU A 73 -3.90 -5.46 0.10
CA LEU A 73 -3.10 -6.35 -0.76
C LEU A 73 -1.98 -5.58 -1.50
N TYR A 74 -2.29 -4.38 -1.99
CA TYR A 74 -1.32 -3.52 -2.66
C TYR A 74 -0.26 -3.00 -1.68
N PHE A 75 -0.67 -2.58 -0.48
CA PHE A 75 0.24 -2.19 0.59
C PHE A 75 1.21 -3.31 0.97
N PHE A 76 0.71 -4.53 1.21
CA PHE A 76 1.55 -5.68 1.55
C PHE A 76 2.52 -6.03 0.42
N SER A 77 2.08 -5.93 -0.83
CA SER A 77 2.94 -6.13 -1.99
C SER A 77 4.09 -5.11 -2.00
N LEU A 78 3.78 -3.81 -1.95
CA LEU A 78 4.81 -2.76 -1.97
C LEU A 78 5.74 -2.82 -0.76
N TYR A 79 5.18 -3.01 0.44
CA TYR A 79 5.95 -3.09 1.67
C TYR A 79 6.85 -4.34 1.67
N GLY A 80 6.33 -5.48 1.23
CA GLY A 80 7.10 -6.72 1.07
C GLY A 80 8.24 -6.59 0.08
N PHE A 81 8.03 -5.90 -1.05
CA PHE A 81 9.11 -5.56 -1.97
C PHE A 81 10.19 -4.69 -1.31
N ALA A 82 9.80 -3.75 -0.45
CA ALA A 82 10.76 -2.93 0.29
C ALA A 82 11.59 -3.76 1.29
N GLU A 83 10.97 -4.74 1.96
CA GLU A 83 11.68 -5.69 2.84
C GLU A 83 12.63 -6.63 2.07
N LEU A 84 12.34 -6.94 0.80
CA LEU A 84 13.28 -7.71 -0.03
C LEU A 84 14.60 -6.96 -0.24
N PHE A 85 14.56 -5.64 -0.43
CA PHE A 85 15.78 -4.83 -0.49
C PHE A 85 16.57 -4.88 0.82
N ASP A 86 15.89 -4.96 1.96
CA ASP A 86 16.53 -5.11 3.26
C ASP A 86 17.24 -6.44 3.42
N ALA A 87 16.58 -7.52 3.00
CA ALA A 87 17.17 -8.85 3.03
C ALA A 87 18.43 -8.91 2.16
N ILE A 88 18.40 -8.35 0.95
CA ILE A 88 19.55 -8.34 0.04
C ILE A 88 20.72 -7.54 0.64
N LEU A 89 20.44 -6.34 1.15
CA LEU A 89 21.47 -5.49 1.78
C LEU A 89 22.09 -6.19 2.99
N ALA A 90 21.28 -6.86 3.82
CA ALA A 90 21.76 -7.58 4.99
C ALA A 90 22.67 -8.76 4.61
N ILE A 91 22.32 -9.53 3.57
CA ILE A 91 23.17 -10.63 3.07
C ILE A 91 24.53 -10.09 2.63
N GLU A 92 24.55 -8.98 1.90
CA GLU A 92 25.79 -8.42 1.38
C GLU A 92 26.66 -7.80 2.50
N GLU A 93 26.06 -7.10 3.46
CA GLU A 93 26.75 -6.58 4.64
C GLU A 93 27.40 -7.72 5.45
N ARG A 94 26.67 -8.81 5.70
CA ARG A 94 27.20 -10.01 6.40
C ARG A 94 28.33 -10.70 5.63
N THR A 95 28.22 -10.77 4.30
CA THR A 95 29.26 -11.39 3.45
C THR A 95 30.56 -10.57 3.49
N ARG A 96 30.47 -9.23 3.47
CA ARG A 96 31.64 -8.35 3.64
C ARG A 96 32.25 -8.45 5.03
N GLU A 97 31.42 -8.52 6.07
CA GLU A 97 31.90 -8.73 7.44
C GLU A 97 32.68 -10.05 7.55
N MET A 98 32.17 -11.12 6.95
CA MET A 98 32.82 -12.43 6.94
C MET A 98 34.16 -12.39 6.19
N ALA A 99 34.21 -11.74 5.01
CA ALA A 99 35.45 -11.56 4.27
C ALA A 99 36.50 -10.76 5.04
N ARG A 100 36.10 -9.75 5.83
CA ARG A 100 37.02 -8.98 6.69
C ARG A 100 37.50 -9.75 7.93
N ARG A 101 36.71 -10.71 8.42
CA ARG A 101 37.01 -11.49 9.63
C ARG A 101 37.85 -12.73 9.38
N LEU A 102 38.02 -13.16 8.13
CA LEU A 102 38.92 -14.26 7.77
C LEU A 102 40.35 -13.72 7.69
N PRO A 103 41.26 -14.06 8.63
CA PRO A 103 42.66 -13.71 8.50
C PRO A 103 43.30 -14.65 7.48
N GLY A 104 43.64 -14.14 6.31
CA GLY A 104 44.38 -14.91 5.31
C GLY A 104 44.10 -14.58 3.86
N GLN A 105 44.27 -13.31 3.47
CA GLN A 105 45.07 -12.87 2.31
C GLN A 105 45.63 -11.48 2.61
#